data_AF-A0A842JA63-F1
#
_entry.id   AF-A0A842JA63-F1
#
_cell.length_a   1.000
_cell.length_b   1.000
_cell.length_c   1.000
_cell.angle_alpha   90.00
_cell.angle_beta   90.00
_cell.angle_gamma   90.00
#
_symmetry.space_group_name_H-M   'P 1'
#
loop_
_entity.id
_entity.type
_entity.pdbx_description
1 polymer ?
#
loop_
_entity_poly.entity_id
_entity_poly.type
_entity_poly.pdbx_seq_one_letter_code
_entity_poly.pdbx_strand_id
1 'polypeptide(L)'
;MHRTRTLPSSSLARGALALLLALLLGLSLLPPTANAEPSAGTDALIDPPGNLQAVAAHDHIELTWDSVGNAERYSIYRSGSSTGPWDLLADNLTETSYEDYYNIFPDYPYYYYVTAFYGEVESAPSTIASVTWPAPVQTYPLTYVRNYTPEDAWFTPGGDFAEGDPVSPSSAASVGLLQDDYTRSGYRFLGWSTDRSAIQGSMAAFDMPNAAVSLYAVWAPEFAVVYDGNGNDGGIVPADAAAYLENETVTVATDEPTRDGYTFAGWTADHDGKVYRAGDTFAMPKGGARLVANWTPKAAGPHDQNQAARPSAPANASAAGPLPKAGDGAAPLALALAALTALGASGALVARRKAK
;
A
#
# COMPACT_ATOMS: atom_id res chain seq x y z
N MET A 1 -37.31 29.24 47.78
CA MET A 1 -36.01 29.74 48.27
C MET A 1 -35.22 30.26 47.08
N HIS A 2 -35.31 31.56 46.78
CA HIS A 2 -34.52 32.22 45.73
C HIS A 2 -33.70 33.33 46.39
N ARG A 3 -32.37 33.26 46.26
CA ARG A 3 -31.47 34.34 46.67
C ARG A 3 -31.14 35.18 45.45
N THR A 4 -31.70 36.39 45.42
CA THR A 4 -31.17 37.54 44.70
C THR A 4 -29.94 38.06 45.44
N ARG A 5 -28.86 38.37 44.72
CA ARG A 5 -27.88 39.36 45.21
C ARG A 5 -27.31 40.16 44.04
N THR A 6 -27.48 41.45 44.20
CA THR A 6 -27.23 42.59 43.33
C THR A 6 -25.74 42.94 43.24
N LEU A 7 -25.37 43.49 42.08
CA LEU A 7 -24.08 44.16 41.79
C LEU A 7 -23.95 45.47 42.59
N PRO A 8 -22.72 45.87 42.99
CA PRO A 8 -22.45 47.25 43.36
C PRO A 8 -21.90 48.06 42.17
N SER A 9 -22.48 49.24 42.01
CA SER A 9 -21.98 50.38 41.23
C SER A 9 -21.60 51.51 42.18
N SER A 10 -20.47 52.18 41.94
CA SER A 10 -20.17 53.56 42.41
C SER A 10 -18.83 54.01 41.80
N SER A 11 -18.51 55.27 41.56
CA SER A 11 -19.22 56.52 41.28
C SER A 11 -18.12 57.56 41.00
N LEU A 12 -18.26 58.34 39.93
CA LEU A 12 -17.42 59.51 39.62
C LEU A 12 -17.47 60.57 40.74
N ALA A 13 -16.34 61.18 41.09
CA ALA A 13 -16.28 62.46 41.80
C ALA A 13 -15.20 63.37 41.18
N ARG A 14 -15.67 64.56 40.79
CA ARG A 14 -14.93 65.67 40.15
C ARG A 14 -14.28 66.59 41.19
N GLY A 15 -13.23 67.32 40.80
CA GLY A 15 -12.80 68.53 41.51
C GLY A 15 -11.55 69.18 40.90
N ALA A 16 -11.68 70.40 40.37
CA ALA A 16 -10.63 71.19 39.76
C ALA A 16 -10.40 72.53 40.52
N LEU A 17 -9.17 73.06 40.38
CA LEU A 17 -8.75 74.48 40.27
C LEU A 17 -8.22 75.31 41.48
N ALA A 18 -7.01 75.88 41.24
CA ALA A 18 -6.46 77.22 41.60
C ALA A 18 -6.09 77.54 43.09
N LEU A 19 -5.07 78.33 43.49
CA LEU A 19 -4.21 79.37 42.90
C LEU A 19 -3.05 79.73 43.90
N LEU A 20 -1.85 80.18 43.47
CA LEU A 20 -1.23 81.46 43.94
C LEU A 20 0.11 81.81 43.23
N LEU A 21 0.31 83.11 43.00
CA LEU A 21 1.28 83.77 42.11
C LEU A 21 2.05 84.90 42.86
N ALA A 22 3.28 85.20 42.39
CA ALA A 22 4.12 86.42 42.55
C ALA A 22 5.07 86.49 43.79
N LEU A 23 6.32 86.99 43.77
CA LEU A 23 7.11 87.85 42.87
C LEU A 23 8.60 87.85 43.35
N LEU A 24 9.63 87.84 42.48
CA LEU A 24 10.77 88.79 42.49
C LEU A 24 11.86 88.46 41.44
N LEU A 25 12.16 89.48 40.64
CA LEU A 25 13.22 89.56 39.63
C LEU A 25 14.63 89.61 40.22
N GLY A 26 15.62 89.13 39.46
CA GLY A 26 17.00 89.62 39.55
C GLY A 26 17.99 88.92 38.61
N LEU A 27 18.39 89.62 37.52
CA LEU A 27 19.64 89.47 36.72
C LEU A 27 19.82 88.10 36.00
N SER A 28 20.37 87.94 34.80
CA SER A 28 21.20 88.77 33.92
C SER A 28 21.33 88.02 32.58
N LEU A 29 21.39 88.79 31.50
CA LEU A 29 21.81 88.48 30.12
C LEU A 29 22.66 87.20 29.90
N LEU A 30 22.17 86.31 29.04
CA LEU A 30 22.98 85.47 28.14
C LEU A 30 22.33 85.52 26.74
N PRO A 31 23.12 85.67 25.65
CA PRO A 31 22.59 85.71 24.29
C PRO A 31 21.94 84.37 23.93
N PRO A 32 21.01 84.31 22.95
CA PRO A 32 20.59 83.03 22.41
C PRO A 32 21.82 82.34 21.83
N THR A 33 22.26 81.27 22.48
CA THR A 33 23.02 80.24 21.79
C THR A 33 22.19 79.84 20.59
N ALA A 34 22.79 79.94 19.41
CA ALA A 34 22.27 79.33 18.20
C ALA A 34 22.14 77.83 18.46
N ASN A 35 21.00 77.42 19.01
CA ASN A 35 20.50 76.09 18.76
C ASN A 35 20.20 76.10 17.26
N ALA A 36 21.06 75.43 16.51
CA ALA A 36 20.66 74.94 15.21
C ALA A 36 19.27 74.32 15.38
N GLU A 37 18.28 74.87 14.68
CA GLU A 37 17.06 74.14 14.44
C GLU A 37 17.50 72.74 13.97
N PRO A 38 16.91 71.64 14.48
CA PRO A 38 17.04 70.37 13.81
C PRO A 38 16.60 70.65 12.38
N SER A 39 17.55 70.53 11.45
CA SER A 39 17.30 70.61 10.02
C SER A 39 16.00 69.89 9.77
N ALA A 40 14.98 70.60 9.28
CA ALA A 40 13.74 69.99 8.82
C ALA A 40 14.17 68.86 7.87
N GLY A 41 14.10 67.63 8.38
CA GLY A 41 14.37 66.45 7.58
C GLY A 41 13.34 66.51 6.46
N THR A 42 13.81 66.62 5.23
CA THR A 42 13.02 66.17 4.09
C THR A 42 12.46 64.81 4.50
N ASP A 43 11.14 64.73 4.66
CA ASP A 43 10.39 63.51 4.92
C ASP A 43 10.90 62.45 3.93
N ALA A 44 11.81 61.60 4.41
CA ALA A 44 12.60 60.73 3.56
C ALA A 44 11.66 59.61 3.16
N LEU A 45 10.99 59.81 2.03
CA LEU A 45 10.06 58.84 1.47
C LEU A 45 10.81 57.52 1.28
N ILE A 46 10.39 56.51 2.02
CA ILE A 46 10.88 55.14 1.91
C ILE A 46 9.95 54.37 0.95
N ASP A 47 10.55 53.70 -0.03
CA ASP A 47 9.80 52.92 -1.02
C ASP A 47 9.14 51.69 -0.37
N PRO A 48 7.95 51.28 -0.83
CA PRO A 48 7.32 50.04 -0.37
C PRO A 48 8.13 48.82 -0.82
N PRO A 49 8.15 47.72 -0.04
CA PRO A 49 8.70 46.45 -0.49
C PRO A 49 8.05 45.97 -1.80
N GLY A 50 8.87 45.47 -2.72
CA GLY A 50 8.44 44.87 -3.98
C GLY A 50 8.31 43.35 -3.91
N ASN A 51 7.64 42.76 -4.91
CA ASN A 51 7.61 41.31 -5.17
C ASN A 51 7.29 40.43 -3.95
N LEU A 52 6.35 40.86 -3.10
CA LEU A 52 5.86 40.00 -2.02
C LEU A 52 5.24 38.74 -2.62
N GLN A 53 5.71 37.57 -2.17
CA GLN A 53 5.16 36.26 -2.50
C GLN A 53 4.72 35.56 -1.22
N ALA A 54 3.63 34.79 -1.33
CA ALA A 54 3.16 33.90 -0.29
C ALA A 54 3.00 32.49 -0.87
N VAL A 55 3.71 31.52 -0.30
CA VAL A 55 3.76 30.14 -0.80
C VAL A 55 3.38 29.20 0.34
N ALA A 56 2.50 28.24 0.07
CA ALA A 56 2.13 27.23 1.06
C ALA A 56 3.24 26.17 1.14
N ALA A 57 3.87 26.00 2.30
CA ALA A 57 4.77 24.88 2.57
C ALA A 57 4.01 23.68 3.19
N HIS A 58 4.70 22.77 3.87
CA HIS A 58 4.06 21.61 4.50
C HIS A 58 3.33 21.94 5.81
N ASP A 59 3.85 22.90 6.59
CA ASP A 59 3.37 23.25 7.94
C ASP A 59 3.31 24.76 8.24
N HIS A 60 3.72 25.62 7.30
CA HIS A 60 3.70 27.08 7.40
C HIS A 60 3.59 27.78 6.04
N ILE A 61 3.23 29.06 6.02
CA ILE A 61 3.27 29.89 4.81
C ILE A 61 4.62 30.61 4.73
N GLU A 62 5.35 30.40 3.64
CA GLU A 62 6.59 31.12 3.33
C GLU A 62 6.27 32.46 2.67
N LEU A 63 6.77 33.54 3.26
CA LEU A 63 6.71 34.89 2.71
C LEU A 63 8.11 35.35 2.29
N THR A 64 8.23 35.95 1.12
CA THR A 64 9.47 36.59 0.64
C THR A 64 9.16 37.90 -0.05
N TRP A 65 10.04 38.89 0.05
CA TRP A 65 9.91 40.19 -0.61
C TRP A 65 11.28 40.78 -1.00
N ASP A 66 11.28 41.80 -1.84
CA ASP A 66 12.52 42.51 -2.21
C ASP A 66 12.99 43.43 -1.09
N SER A 67 14.31 43.53 -0.90
CA SER A 67 14.90 44.48 0.05
C SER A 67 14.71 45.92 -0.41
N VAL A 68 14.41 46.80 0.56
CA VAL A 68 14.32 48.25 0.36
C VAL A 68 15.63 48.87 0.84
N GLY A 69 16.31 49.64 -0.01
CA GLY A 69 17.73 50.01 0.17
C GLY A 69 18.07 50.80 1.44
N ASN A 70 17.12 51.55 2.00
CA ASN A 70 17.26 52.29 3.25
C ASN A 70 16.39 51.72 4.40
N ALA A 71 15.75 50.55 4.22
CA ALA A 71 14.97 49.95 5.29
C ALA A 71 15.86 49.37 6.39
N GLU A 72 15.55 49.70 7.63
CA GLU A 72 16.16 49.10 8.82
C GLU A 72 15.36 47.90 9.31
N ARG A 73 14.05 47.89 9.07
CA ARG A 73 13.15 46.81 9.48
C ARG A 73 11.88 46.75 8.64
N TYR A 74 11.17 45.63 8.74
CA TYR A 74 9.89 45.38 8.08
C TYR A 74 8.81 44.96 9.08
N SER A 75 7.56 45.21 8.72
CA SER A 75 6.38 44.68 9.39
C SER A 75 5.49 43.95 8.38
N ILE A 76 4.91 42.82 8.80
CA ILE A 76 4.01 41.99 7.99
C ILE A 76 2.62 42.08 8.57
N TYR A 77 1.66 42.29 7.68
CA TYR A 77 0.24 42.35 8.02
C TYR A 77 -0.49 41.23 7.30
N ARG A 78 -1.47 40.63 7.98
CA ARG A 78 -2.24 39.49 7.48
C ARG A 78 -3.73 39.75 7.58
N SER A 79 -4.50 39.20 6.64
CA SER A 79 -5.96 39.20 6.68
C SER A 79 -6.53 37.92 6.06
N GLY A 80 -7.75 37.56 6.45
CA GLY A 80 -8.58 36.57 5.74
C GLY A 80 -9.34 37.16 4.54
N SER A 81 -9.14 38.44 4.23
CA SER A 81 -9.80 39.17 3.15
C SER A 81 -8.80 40.04 2.40
N SER A 82 -8.94 40.15 1.07
CA SER A 82 -8.12 41.04 0.23
C SER A 82 -8.30 42.53 0.54
N THR A 83 -9.34 42.89 1.29
CA THR A 83 -9.63 44.30 1.65
C THR A 83 -9.46 44.58 3.14
N GLY A 84 -8.98 43.61 3.92
CA GLY A 84 -8.89 43.72 5.38
C GLY A 84 -10.20 43.37 6.12
N PRO A 85 -10.26 43.61 7.44
CA PRO A 85 -9.25 44.28 8.27
C PRO A 85 -7.93 43.52 8.35
N TRP A 86 -6.84 44.25 8.60
CA TRP A 86 -5.48 43.72 8.61
C TRP A 86 -4.94 43.68 10.04
N ASP A 87 -4.44 42.53 10.45
CA ASP A 87 -3.79 42.33 11.74
C ASP A 87 -2.28 42.37 11.55
N LEU A 88 -1.56 42.98 12.50
CA LEU A 88 -0.10 42.91 12.54
C LEU A 88 0.31 41.48 12.90
N LEU A 89 0.99 40.79 11.98
CA LEU A 89 1.47 39.43 12.17
C LEU A 89 2.86 39.40 12.81
N ALA A 90 3.76 40.23 12.30
CA ALA A 90 5.15 40.33 12.77
C ALA A 90 5.67 41.74 12.51
N ASP A 91 6.57 42.22 13.37
CA ASP A 91 7.24 43.50 13.23
C ASP A 91 8.75 43.39 13.54
N ASN A 92 9.48 44.49 13.32
CA ASN A 92 10.92 44.59 13.58
C ASN A 92 11.77 43.52 12.87
N LEU A 93 11.30 43.02 11.72
CA LEU A 93 12.02 42.03 10.92
C LEU A 93 13.17 42.67 10.17
N THR A 94 14.36 42.07 10.20
CA THR A 94 15.53 42.57 9.44
C THR A 94 15.83 41.74 8.20
N GLU A 95 15.24 40.57 8.10
CA GLU A 95 15.30 39.70 6.93
C GLU A 95 14.21 40.07 5.93
N THR A 96 14.34 39.57 4.70
CA THR A 96 13.34 39.75 3.63
C THR A 96 12.55 38.46 3.37
N SER A 97 12.41 37.65 4.42
CA SER A 97 11.64 36.42 4.45
C SER A 97 11.00 36.22 5.82
N TYR A 98 9.88 35.51 5.85
CA TYR A 98 9.19 35.14 7.09
C TYR A 98 8.39 33.86 6.91
N GLU A 99 8.36 33.02 7.94
CA GLU A 99 7.57 31.80 7.99
C GLU A 99 6.39 32.00 8.95
N ASP A 100 5.17 32.03 8.41
CA ASP A 100 3.95 32.16 9.21
C ASP A 100 3.46 30.77 9.63
N TYR A 101 3.50 30.48 10.94
CA TYR A 101 2.98 29.25 11.54
C TYR A 101 1.64 29.47 12.28
N TYR A 102 1.10 30.70 12.31
CA TYR A 102 0.12 31.09 13.32
C TYR A 102 -1.33 30.88 12.89
N ASN A 103 -2.03 29.89 13.47
CA ASN A 103 -3.46 29.64 13.22
C ASN A 103 -3.80 29.53 11.72
N ILE A 104 -3.01 28.74 11.00
CA ILE A 104 -3.26 28.42 9.59
C ILE A 104 -4.29 27.29 9.51
N PHE A 105 -5.35 27.50 8.73
CA PHE A 105 -6.46 26.58 8.57
C PHE A 105 -6.54 26.10 7.11
N PRO A 106 -6.78 24.79 6.90
CA PRO A 106 -7.17 24.21 5.62
C PRO A 106 -8.24 25.01 4.87
N ASP A 107 -8.06 25.12 3.55
CA ASP A 107 -8.99 25.76 2.60
C ASP A 107 -9.37 27.20 2.95
N TYR A 108 -8.56 27.86 3.80
CA TYR A 108 -8.74 29.25 4.19
C TYR A 108 -7.78 30.14 3.39
N PRO A 109 -8.28 31.21 2.72
CA PRO A 109 -7.42 32.14 2.00
C PRO A 109 -6.75 33.13 2.98
N TYR A 110 -5.45 33.31 2.81
CA TYR A 110 -4.64 34.27 3.55
C TYR A 110 -4.13 35.35 2.59
N TYR A 111 -4.19 36.59 3.03
CA TYR A 111 -3.71 37.76 2.32
C TYR A 111 -2.66 38.46 3.17
N TYR A 112 -1.61 38.96 2.51
CA TYR A 112 -0.47 39.59 3.16
C TYR A 112 -0.07 40.87 2.46
N TYR A 113 0.41 41.85 3.22
CA TYR A 113 1.28 42.91 2.71
C TYR A 113 2.41 43.17 3.71
N VAL A 114 3.48 43.80 3.21
CA VAL A 114 4.65 44.17 4.01
C VAL A 114 4.90 45.67 3.89
N THR A 115 5.29 46.30 4.99
CA THR A 115 5.80 47.69 5.02
C THR A 115 7.26 47.70 5.47
N ALA A 116 8.01 48.70 5.02
CA ALA A 116 9.40 48.94 5.39
C ALA A 116 9.52 50.18 6.28
N PHE A 117 10.53 50.21 7.14
CA PHE A 117 10.77 51.32 8.06
C PHE A 117 12.21 51.84 8.00
N TYR A 118 12.37 53.16 8.08
CA TYR A 118 13.65 53.84 8.32
C TYR A 118 13.49 54.82 9.49
N GLY A 119 14.17 54.58 10.61
CA GLY A 119 13.88 55.32 11.84
C GLY A 119 12.42 55.12 12.25
N GLU A 120 11.63 56.18 12.38
CA GLU A 120 10.20 56.13 12.73
C GLU A 120 9.26 56.24 11.51
N VAL A 121 9.81 56.31 10.29
CA VAL A 121 9.03 56.48 9.06
C VAL A 121 8.66 55.11 8.48
N GLU A 122 7.37 54.88 8.24
CA GLU A 122 6.82 53.69 7.58
C GLU A 122 6.54 53.95 6.10
N SER A 123 6.82 52.97 5.24
CA SER A 123 6.52 53.02 3.81
C SER A 123 5.03 52.85 3.52
N ALA A 124 4.64 53.08 2.26
CA ALA A 124 3.38 52.52 1.77
C ALA A 124 3.42 50.96 1.85
N PRO A 125 2.25 50.28 1.86
CA PRO A 125 2.19 48.83 1.74
C PRO A 125 2.73 48.33 0.40
N SER A 126 3.32 47.12 0.41
CA SER A 126 3.55 46.35 -0.80
C SER A 126 2.25 46.03 -1.55
N THR A 127 2.36 45.48 -2.76
CA THR A 127 1.23 44.77 -3.36
C THR A 127 0.81 43.58 -2.48
N ILE A 128 -0.49 43.25 -2.49
CA ILE A 128 -1.02 42.12 -1.71
C ILE A 128 -0.58 40.81 -2.34
N ALA A 129 0.00 39.92 -1.54
CA ALA A 129 0.15 38.51 -1.87
C ALA A 129 -0.97 37.70 -1.24
N SER A 130 -1.36 36.59 -1.87
CA SER A 130 -2.38 35.71 -1.34
C SER A 130 -2.04 34.24 -1.56
N VAL A 131 -2.42 33.40 -0.61
CA VAL A 131 -2.28 31.95 -0.67
C VAL A 131 -3.45 31.29 0.03
N THR A 132 -3.90 30.14 -0.47
CA THR A 132 -4.85 29.27 0.24
C THR A 132 -4.09 28.03 0.72
N TRP A 133 -4.16 27.75 2.01
CA TRP A 133 -3.54 26.55 2.56
C TRP A 133 -4.33 25.31 2.14
N PRO A 134 -3.72 24.31 1.47
CA PRO A 134 -4.47 23.14 1.04
C PRO A 134 -4.94 22.32 2.25
N ALA A 135 -6.17 21.80 2.22
CA ALA A 135 -6.59 20.83 3.21
C ALA A 135 -5.73 19.55 3.16
N PRO A 136 -5.34 18.99 4.32
CA PRO A 136 -4.71 17.68 4.34
C PRO A 136 -5.71 16.66 3.80
N VAL A 137 -5.31 15.91 2.77
CA VAL A 137 -6.12 14.82 2.23
C VAL A 137 -6.17 13.72 3.29
N GLN A 138 -7.37 13.43 3.80
CA GLN A 138 -7.56 12.30 4.71
C GLN A 138 -7.28 11.02 3.94
N THR A 139 -6.31 10.25 4.43
CA THR A 139 -5.99 8.93 3.89
C THR A 139 -6.39 7.82 4.86
N TYR A 140 -6.59 6.62 4.32
CA TYR A 140 -6.96 5.41 5.03
C TYR A 140 -6.00 4.28 4.67
N PRO A 141 -5.57 3.46 5.65
CA PRO A 141 -4.61 2.39 5.39
C PRO A 141 -5.28 1.21 4.70
N LEU A 142 -4.59 0.67 3.69
CA LEU A 142 -4.86 -0.63 3.10
C LEU A 142 -3.93 -1.67 3.71
N THR A 143 -4.48 -2.81 4.10
CA THR A 143 -3.70 -3.95 4.62
C THR A 143 -3.96 -5.19 3.78
N TYR A 144 -2.90 -5.87 3.34
CA TYR A 144 -3.00 -7.19 2.71
C TYR A 144 -2.85 -8.29 3.75
N VAL A 145 -3.73 -9.28 3.72
CA VAL A 145 -3.74 -10.43 4.64
C VAL A 145 -3.57 -11.71 3.85
N ARG A 146 -2.55 -12.50 4.20
CA ARG A 146 -2.16 -13.71 3.46
C ARG A 146 -3.23 -14.83 3.49
N ASN A 147 -4.00 -14.89 4.59
CA ASN A 147 -5.23 -15.68 4.71
C ASN A 147 -5.12 -17.17 4.32
N TYR A 148 -4.06 -17.87 4.76
CA TYR A 148 -3.95 -19.31 4.54
C TYR A 148 -4.95 -20.13 5.36
N THR A 149 -5.26 -19.66 6.56
CA THR A 149 -6.25 -20.26 7.47
C THR A 149 -7.09 -19.17 8.13
N PRO A 150 -8.26 -19.50 8.71
CA PRO A 150 -9.09 -18.55 9.46
C PRO A 150 -8.40 -17.91 10.68
N GLU A 151 -7.26 -18.43 11.11
CA GLU A 151 -6.43 -17.87 12.17
C GLU A 151 -5.13 -17.25 11.66
N ASP A 152 -4.86 -17.28 10.34
CA ASP A 152 -3.68 -16.66 9.75
C ASP A 152 -3.70 -15.14 9.99
N ALA A 153 -2.72 -14.68 10.76
CA ALA A 153 -2.56 -13.30 11.19
C ALA A 153 -1.44 -12.58 10.43
N TRP A 154 -0.85 -13.20 9.41
CA TRP A 154 0.21 -12.56 8.62
C TRP A 154 -0.37 -11.51 7.68
N PHE A 155 0.11 -10.27 7.82
CA PHE A 155 -0.31 -9.13 7.02
C PHE A 155 0.87 -8.21 6.67
N THR A 156 0.68 -7.38 5.65
CA THR A 156 1.60 -6.30 5.30
C THR A 156 0.81 -5.01 4.99
N PRO A 157 1.36 -3.83 5.30
CA PRO A 157 0.82 -2.57 4.81
C PRO A 157 0.85 -2.54 3.27
N GLY A 158 -0.24 -2.07 2.67
CA GLY A 158 -0.37 -1.79 1.24
C GLY A 158 -0.21 -0.31 0.88
N GLY A 159 -0.20 0.58 1.89
CA GLY A 159 -0.12 2.03 1.73
C GLY A 159 -1.32 2.74 2.35
N ASP A 160 -1.32 4.07 2.28
CA ASP A 160 -2.40 4.95 2.71
C ASP A 160 -2.97 5.68 1.49
N PHE A 161 -4.29 5.64 1.33
CA PHE A 161 -4.98 6.13 0.13
C PHE A 161 -6.17 7.03 0.51
N ALA A 162 -6.48 8.02 -0.32
CA ALA A 162 -7.67 8.84 -0.13
C ALA A 162 -8.95 8.08 -0.51
N GLU A 163 -10.10 8.54 -0.03
CA GLU A 163 -11.39 7.97 -0.46
C GLU A 163 -11.56 8.13 -1.99
N GLY A 164 -11.94 7.03 -2.65
CA GLY A 164 -12.15 6.97 -4.09
C GLY A 164 -10.89 6.75 -4.92
N ASP A 165 -9.71 6.69 -4.30
CA ASP A 165 -8.47 6.36 -5.01
C ASP A 165 -8.57 4.92 -5.55
N PRO A 166 -8.33 4.70 -6.86
CA PRO A 166 -8.33 3.36 -7.43
C PRO A 166 -7.00 2.67 -7.11
N VAL A 167 -7.05 1.64 -6.27
CA VAL A 167 -5.89 0.82 -5.93
C VAL A 167 -5.88 -0.44 -6.79
N SER A 168 -4.80 -0.68 -7.54
CA SER A 168 -4.60 -1.94 -8.26
C SER A 168 -3.91 -2.94 -7.34
N PRO A 169 -4.58 -4.03 -6.89
CA PRO A 169 -3.97 -4.97 -5.96
C PRO A 169 -2.77 -5.67 -6.59
N SER A 170 -1.68 -5.78 -5.82
CA SER A 170 -0.51 -6.57 -6.21
C SER A 170 -0.83 -8.06 -6.24
N SER A 171 -0.12 -8.85 -7.04
CA SER A 171 -0.24 -10.32 -6.99
C SER A 171 0.31 -10.87 -5.66
N ALA A 172 -0.11 -12.07 -5.24
CA ALA A 172 0.44 -12.71 -4.04
C ALA A 172 1.96 -12.91 -4.10
N ALA A 173 2.55 -13.11 -5.28
CA ALA A 173 4.00 -13.23 -5.44
C ALA A 173 4.75 -11.89 -5.28
N SER A 174 4.02 -10.77 -5.21
CA SER A 174 4.59 -9.43 -5.20
C SER A 174 4.15 -8.55 -4.02
N VAL A 175 3.60 -9.15 -2.97
CA VAL A 175 3.11 -8.44 -1.78
C VAL A 175 4.19 -8.43 -0.69
N GLY A 176 4.30 -7.34 0.08
CA GLY A 176 5.22 -7.24 1.22
C GLY A 176 6.47 -6.38 0.96
N LEU A 177 7.19 -6.05 2.04
CA LEU A 177 8.47 -5.34 1.96
C LEU A 177 9.50 -6.28 1.33
N LEU A 178 10.11 -5.87 0.21
CA LEU A 178 11.00 -6.69 -0.63
C LEU A 178 10.32 -7.81 -1.45
N GLN A 179 9.00 -7.74 -1.67
CA GLN A 179 8.31 -8.69 -2.56
C GLN A 179 8.32 -10.11 -1.99
N ASP A 180 7.90 -10.24 -0.72
CA ASP A 180 7.77 -11.54 -0.07
C ASP A 180 6.81 -12.43 -0.86
N ASP A 181 7.29 -13.59 -1.28
CA ASP A 181 6.47 -14.52 -2.03
C ASP A 181 5.40 -15.13 -1.10
N TYR A 182 4.16 -14.61 -1.16
CA TYR A 182 3.03 -15.14 -0.40
C TYR A 182 2.37 -16.34 -1.11
N THR A 183 3.02 -16.98 -2.09
CA THR A 183 2.49 -18.19 -2.73
C THR A 183 2.33 -19.35 -1.74
N ARG A 184 1.29 -20.16 -1.99
CA ARG A 184 0.93 -21.30 -1.15
C ARG A 184 1.02 -22.59 -1.94
N SER A 185 1.99 -23.44 -1.59
CA SER A 185 2.16 -24.75 -2.26
C SER A 185 0.88 -25.57 -2.27
N GLY A 186 0.49 -26.10 -3.43
CA GLY A 186 -0.73 -26.89 -3.63
C GLY A 186 -2.03 -26.07 -3.71
N TYR A 187 -1.92 -24.75 -3.79
CA TYR A 187 -3.06 -23.85 -3.92
C TYR A 187 -2.81 -22.80 -5.01
N ARG A 188 -3.87 -22.45 -5.72
CA ARG A 188 -3.90 -21.33 -6.66
C ARG A 188 -4.40 -20.08 -5.96
N PHE A 189 -3.70 -18.98 -6.17
CA PHE A 189 -4.17 -17.65 -5.78
C PHE A 189 -5.27 -17.20 -6.76
N LEU A 190 -6.45 -16.86 -6.24
CA LEU A 190 -7.60 -16.41 -7.04
C LEU A 190 -7.80 -14.89 -7.04
N GLY A 191 -7.01 -14.15 -6.26
CA GLY A 191 -7.14 -12.71 -6.10
C GLY A 191 -7.46 -12.31 -4.66
N TRP A 192 -7.90 -11.08 -4.48
CA TRP A 192 -8.19 -10.48 -3.18
C TRP A 192 -9.68 -10.29 -2.95
N SER A 193 -10.09 -10.24 -1.69
CA SER A 193 -11.46 -9.95 -1.26
C SER A 193 -11.45 -9.17 0.05
N THR A 194 -12.45 -8.32 0.28
CA THR A 194 -12.69 -7.70 1.60
C THR A 194 -13.38 -8.66 2.59
N ASP A 195 -14.01 -9.72 2.09
CA ASP A 195 -14.52 -10.82 2.90
C ASP A 195 -13.45 -11.90 3.05
N ARG A 196 -13.04 -12.13 4.30
CA ARG A 196 -12.07 -13.15 4.68
C ARG A 196 -12.49 -14.58 4.32
N SER A 197 -13.79 -14.83 4.23
CA SER A 197 -14.37 -16.15 3.94
C SER A 197 -14.70 -16.34 2.45
N ALA A 198 -14.33 -15.38 1.60
CA ALA A 198 -14.63 -15.46 0.17
C ALA A 198 -13.94 -16.65 -0.48
N ILE A 199 -14.68 -17.31 -1.39
CA ILE A 199 -14.18 -18.39 -2.25
C ILE A 199 -13.81 -17.92 -3.66
N GLN A 200 -14.07 -16.64 -3.96
CA GLN A 200 -13.69 -15.99 -5.20
C GLN A 200 -12.93 -14.71 -4.87
N GLY A 201 -11.82 -14.48 -5.56
CA GLY A 201 -11.02 -13.27 -5.44
C GLY A 201 -11.09 -12.42 -6.71
N SER A 202 -10.60 -11.19 -6.62
CA SER A 202 -10.45 -10.28 -7.76
C SER A 202 -9.05 -9.69 -7.80
N MET A 203 -8.56 -9.45 -9.01
CA MET A 203 -7.33 -8.70 -9.31
C MET A 203 -7.64 -7.34 -9.95
N ALA A 204 -8.92 -6.98 -10.06
CA ALA A 204 -9.32 -5.69 -10.59
C ALA A 204 -8.96 -4.54 -9.63
N ALA A 205 -8.94 -3.32 -10.15
CA ALA A 205 -8.81 -2.14 -9.32
C ALA A 205 -9.94 -2.08 -8.27
N PHE A 206 -9.57 -1.63 -7.08
CA PHE A 206 -10.40 -1.51 -5.90
C PHE A 206 -10.42 -0.05 -5.47
N ASP A 207 -11.59 0.57 -5.43
CA ASP A 207 -11.74 1.95 -4.97
C ASP A 207 -11.71 1.99 -3.44
N MET A 208 -10.82 2.82 -2.89
CA MET A 208 -10.65 2.91 -1.44
C MET A 208 -11.88 3.57 -0.78
N PRO A 209 -12.49 2.98 0.27
CA PRO A 209 -13.58 3.61 0.99
C PRO A 209 -13.07 4.64 2.01
N ASN A 210 -14.00 5.34 2.66
CA ASN A 210 -13.72 6.26 3.76
C ASN A 210 -13.38 5.58 5.10
N ALA A 211 -12.68 4.45 5.07
CA ALA A 211 -12.27 3.68 6.23
C ALA A 211 -11.06 2.80 5.91
N ALA A 212 -10.33 2.36 6.95
CA ALA A 212 -9.29 1.35 6.80
C ALA A 212 -9.87 0.05 6.21
N VAL A 213 -9.12 -0.60 5.30
CA VAL A 213 -9.55 -1.84 4.63
C VAL A 213 -8.49 -2.92 4.76
N SER A 214 -8.97 -4.15 4.95
CA SER A 214 -8.16 -5.35 4.77
C SER A 214 -8.60 -6.10 3.52
N LEU A 215 -7.64 -6.44 2.67
CA LEU A 215 -7.81 -7.35 1.55
C LEU A 215 -7.22 -8.71 1.91
N TYR A 216 -8.06 -9.73 1.93
CA TYR A 216 -7.72 -11.11 2.22
C TYR A 216 -7.44 -11.86 0.92
N ALA A 217 -6.32 -12.55 0.86
CA ALA A 217 -6.01 -13.42 -0.27
C ALA A 217 -7.01 -14.58 -0.32
N VAL A 218 -7.48 -14.89 -1.52
CA VAL A 218 -8.39 -16.01 -1.77
C VAL A 218 -7.60 -17.13 -2.44
N TRP A 219 -7.70 -18.33 -1.87
CA TRP A 219 -6.94 -19.51 -2.28
C TRP A 219 -7.87 -20.66 -2.61
N ALA A 220 -7.61 -21.37 -3.71
CA ALA A 220 -8.29 -22.62 -4.03
C ALA A 220 -7.28 -23.78 -4.11
N PRO A 221 -7.59 -24.96 -3.53
CA PRO A 221 -6.71 -26.11 -3.63
C PRO A 221 -6.60 -26.56 -5.08
N GLU A 222 -5.40 -27.00 -5.45
CA GLU A 222 -5.16 -27.63 -6.74
C GLU A 222 -5.17 -29.15 -6.61
N PHE A 223 -5.67 -29.81 -7.64
CA PHE A 223 -5.84 -31.25 -7.73
C PHE A 223 -5.12 -31.81 -8.96
N ALA A 224 -4.72 -33.07 -8.87
CA ALA A 224 -3.97 -33.76 -9.92
C ALA A 224 -4.76 -34.95 -10.47
N VAL A 225 -4.38 -35.37 -11.69
CA VAL A 225 -4.80 -36.63 -12.30
C VAL A 225 -3.67 -37.63 -12.17
N VAL A 226 -3.97 -38.82 -11.68
CA VAL A 226 -3.01 -39.92 -11.58
C VAL A 226 -3.50 -41.10 -12.41
N TYR A 227 -2.70 -41.52 -13.38
CA TYR A 227 -2.96 -42.72 -14.16
C TYR A 227 -2.28 -43.95 -13.54
N ASP A 228 -3.01 -45.05 -13.44
CA ASP A 228 -2.50 -46.33 -12.99
C ASP A 228 -2.66 -47.38 -14.09
N GLY A 229 -1.54 -47.81 -14.67
CA GLY A 229 -1.50 -48.81 -15.75
C GLY A 229 -2.08 -50.18 -15.39
N ASN A 230 -2.35 -50.45 -14.11
CA ASN A 230 -3.04 -51.63 -13.61
C ASN A 230 -2.48 -52.95 -14.18
N GLY A 231 -1.21 -53.20 -13.88
CA GLY A 231 -0.49 -54.39 -14.33
C GLY A 231 -0.17 -54.39 -15.83
N ASN A 232 0.04 -53.21 -16.42
CA ASN A 232 0.57 -53.09 -17.77
C ASN A 232 1.99 -53.69 -17.85
N ASP A 233 2.31 -54.28 -18.99
CA ASP A 233 3.63 -54.86 -19.31
C ASP A 233 4.29 -54.19 -20.52
N GLY A 234 3.62 -53.21 -21.12
CA GLY A 234 4.15 -52.34 -22.16
C GLY A 234 3.33 -51.06 -22.33
N GLY A 235 3.55 -50.38 -23.46
CA GLY A 235 2.91 -49.10 -23.76
C GLY A 235 3.35 -47.96 -22.84
N ILE A 236 2.55 -46.89 -22.79
CA ILE A 236 2.83 -45.69 -21.99
C ILE A 236 1.67 -45.46 -21.02
N VAL A 237 1.95 -45.43 -19.73
CA VAL A 237 1.02 -44.90 -18.73
C VAL A 237 1.22 -43.38 -18.71
N PRO A 238 0.19 -42.57 -19.00
CA PRO A 238 0.33 -41.12 -19.04
C PRO A 238 0.78 -40.54 -17.69
N ALA A 239 1.54 -39.45 -17.75
CA ALA A 239 1.79 -38.60 -16.59
C ALA A 239 1.16 -37.24 -16.85
N ASP A 240 0.24 -36.83 -15.99
CA ASP A 240 -0.36 -35.50 -16.05
C ASP A 240 0.37 -34.57 -15.08
N ALA A 241 1.04 -33.56 -15.63
CA ALA A 241 1.76 -32.56 -14.85
C ALA A 241 0.92 -31.31 -14.55
N ALA A 242 -0.30 -31.23 -15.10
CA ALA A 242 -1.18 -30.10 -14.87
C ALA A 242 -1.80 -30.14 -13.47
N ALA A 243 -2.09 -28.95 -12.96
CA ALA A 243 -2.78 -28.72 -11.71
C ALA A 243 -4.15 -28.10 -12.03
N TYR A 244 -5.21 -28.67 -11.45
CA TYR A 244 -6.58 -28.32 -11.76
C TYR A 244 -7.31 -27.78 -10.54
N LEU A 245 -8.18 -26.80 -10.73
CA LEU A 245 -9.18 -26.45 -9.73
C LEU A 245 -10.34 -27.43 -9.77
N GLU A 246 -11.11 -27.48 -8.69
CA GLU A 246 -12.38 -28.22 -8.67
C GLU A 246 -13.27 -27.77 -9.84
N ASN A 247 -13.88 -28.73 -10.52
CA ASN A 247 -14.75 -28.55 -11.69
C ASN A 247 -14.08 -28.01 -12.97
N GLU A 248 -12.76 -27.77 -12.98
CA GLU A 248 -12.06 -27.53 -14.25
C GLU A 248 -12.16 -28.77 -15.16
N THR A 249 -12.23 -28.53 -16.46
CA THR A 249 -12.34 -29.61 -17.43
C THR A 249 -10.98 -30.26 -17.65
N VAL A 250 -10.91 -31.56 -17.40
CA VAL A 250 -9.76 -32.41 -17.69
C VAL A 250 -10.02 -33.15 -19.00
N THR A 251 -9.02 -33.25 -19.85
CA THR A 251 -9.05 -34.10 -21.06
C THR A 251 -8.19 -35.34 -20.80
N VAL A 252 -8.75 -36.52 -21.04
CA VAL A 252 -8.04 -37.79 -20.85
C VAL A 252 -6.95 -37.95 -21.90
N ALA A 253 -5.74 -38.28 -21.45
CA ALA A 253 -4.55 -38.38 -22.27
C ALA A 253 -4.71 -39.41 -23.39
N THR A 254 -3.99 -39.20 -24.49
CA THR A 254 -4.06 -40.06 -25.68
C THR A 254 -3.08 -41.22 -25.64
N ASP A 255 -2.08 -41.19 -24.77
CA ASP A 255 -1.15 -42.30 -24.58
C ASP A 255 -1.86 -43.49 -23.91
N GLU A 256 -1.59 -44.69 -24.41
CA GLU A 256 -2.24 -45.92 -23.92
C GLU A 256 -1.20 -46.95 -23.45
N PRO A 257 -1.43 -47.58 -22.28
CA PRO A 257 -0.64 -48.72 -21.86
C PRO A 257 -1.00 -49.95 -22.71
N THR A 258 -0.10 -50.94 -22.73
CA THR A 258 -0.41 -52.27 -23.29
C THR A 258 -0.26 -53.35 -22.24
N ARG A 259 -1.00 -54.44 -22.44
CA ARG A 259 -0.94 -55.63 -21.60
C ARG A 259 -1.09 -56.89 -22.44
N ASP A 260 -0.14 -57.82 -22.34
CA ASP A 260 -0.15 -59.06 -23.11
C ASP A 260 -1.37 -59.93 -22.78
N GLY A 261 -2.05 -60.41 -23.82
CA GLY A 261 -3.31 -61.17 -23.69
C GLY A 261 -4.56 -60.32 -23.42
N TYR A 262 -4.46 -58.99 -23.32
CA TYR A 262 -5.60 -58.10 -23.06
C TYR A 262 -5.68 -56.95 -24.08
N THR A 263 -6.89 -56.45 -24.30
CA THR A 263 -7.19 -55.22 -25.04
C THR A 263 -7.50 -54.11 -24.04
N PHE A 264 -6.89 -52.94 -24.23
CA PHE A 264 -7.17 -51.75 -23.44
C PHE A 264 -8.59 -51.25 -23.75
N ALA A 265 -9.44 -51.14 -22.73
CA ALA A 265 -10.84 -50.75 -22.86
C ALA A 265 -11.11 -49.27 -22.50
N GLY A 266 -10.09 -48.59 -21.97
CA GLY A 266 -10.16 -47.24 -21.42
C GLY A 266 -9.70 -47.18 -19.96
N TRP A 267 -9.89 -46.03 -19.34
CA TRP A 267 -9.54 -45.72 -17.96
C TRP A 267 -10.78 -45.69 -17.08
N THR A 268 -10.88 -46.58 -16.11
CA THR A 268 -11.93 -46.52 -15.08
C THR A 268 -11.56 -45.47 -14.05
N ALA A 269 -12.42 -44.49 -13.82
CA ALA A 269 -12.17 -43.44 -12.84
C ALA A 269 -12.68 -43.84 -11.45
N ASP A 270 -11.84 -43.71 -10.42
CA ASP A 270 -12.20 -44.09 -9.05
C ASP A 270 -13.33 -43.22 -8.46
N HIS A 271 -13.43 -41.97 -8.91
CA HIS A 271 -14.34 -40.98 -8.32
C HIS A 271 -15.81 -41.17 -8.75
N ASP A 272 -16.07 -41.73 -9.94
CA ASP A 272 -17.43 -41.92 -10.46
C ASP A 272 -17.69 -43.30 -11.08
N GLY A 273 -16.66 -44.15 -11.17
CA GLY A 273 -16.73 -45.50 -11.72
C GLY A 273 -16.88 -45.57 -13.24
N LYS A 274 -16.87 -44.45 -13.97
CA LYS A 274 -17.03 -44.44 -15.42
C LYS A 274 -15.74 -44.81 -16.13
N VAL A 275 -15.88 -45.36 -17.33
CA VAL A 275 -14.76 -45.63 -18.23
C VAL A 275 -14.62 -44.48 -19.21
N TYR A 276 -13.45 -43.86 -19.22
CA TYR A 276 -13.08 -42.79 -20.13
C TYR A 276 -12.05 -43.28 -21.16
N ARG A 277 -12.15 -42.80 -22.39
CA ARG A 277 -11.20 -43.07 -23.47
C ARG A 277 -10.35 -41.84 -23.77
N ALA A 278 -9.30 -42.05 -24.56
CA ALA A 278 -8.45 -40.97 -25.06
C ALA A 278 -9.31 -39.84 -25.68
N GLY A 279 -9.09 -38.61 -25.21
CA GLY A 279 -9.81 -37.42 -25.66
C GLY A 279 -11.18 -37.18 -25.00
N ASP A 280 -11.71 -38.12 -24.20
CA ASP A 280 -12.89 -37.85 -23.38
C ASP A 280 -12.57 -36.79 -22.31
N THR A 281 -13.60 -36.12 -21.81
CA THR A 281 -13.45 -35.07 -20.80
C THR A 281 -14.26 -35.35 -19.55
N PHE A 282 -13.77 -34.90 -18.40
CA PHE A 282 -14.50 -34.89 -17.14
C PHE A 282 -14.20 -33.63 -16.31
N ALA A 283 -15.08 -33.32 -15.36
CA ALA A 283 -14.86 -32.22 -14.42
C ALA A 283 -14.02 -32.70 -13.24
N MET A 284 -12.95 -31.97 -12.89
CA MET A 284 -12.03 -32.35 -11.82
C MET A 284 -12.76 -32.50 -10.47
N PRO A 285 -12.81 -33.71 -9.88
CA PRO A 285 -13.43 -33.91 -8.58
C PRO A 285 -12.58 -33.32 -7.45
N LYS A 286 -13.26 -32.96 -6.36
CA LYS A 286 -12.59 -32.62 -5.10
C LYS A 286 -11.73 -33.78 -4.62
N GLY A 287 -10.46 -33.52 -4.35
CA GLY A 287 -9.48 -34.52 -3.90
C GLY A 287 -8.66 -35.17 -5.02
N GLY A 288 -8.88 -34.79 -6.27
CA GLY A 288 -8.15 -35.31 -7.43
C GLY A 288 -8.76 -36.56 -8.04
N ALA A 289 -8.25 -36.93 -9.22
CA ALA A 289 -8.76 -38.05 -10.00
C ALA A 289 -7.70 -39.12 -10.14
N ARG A 290 -8.05 -40.37 -9.81
CA ARG A 290 -7.27 -41.55 -10.17
C ARG A 290 -7.97 -42.33 -11.26
N LEU A 291 -7.24 -42.59 -12.34
CA LEU A 291 -7.70 -43.25 -13.56
C LEU A 291 -6.96 -44.58 -13.70
N VAL A 292 -7.68 -45.70 -13.66
CA VAL A 292 -7.12 -47.05 -13.62
C VAL A 292 -7.36 -47.77 -14.94
N ALA A 293 -6.32 -48.33 -15.55
CA ALA A 293 -6.45 -49.00 -16.82
C ALA A 293 -7.42 -50.18 -16.73
N ASN A 294 -8.40 -50.20 -17.63
CA ASN A 294 -9.40 -51.24 -17.75
C ASN A 294 -9.03 -52.19 -18.89
N TRP A 295 -9.02 -53.48 -18.60
CA TRP A 295 -8.49 -54.53 -19.49
C TRP A 295 -9.57 -55.56 -19.82
N THR A 296 -9.76 -55.85 -21.11
CA THR A 296 -10.62 -56.95 -21.58
C THR A 296 -9.75 -58.08 -22.14
N PRO A 297 -9.88 -59.34 -21.69
CA PRO A 297 -9.13 -60.46 -22.26
C PRO A 297 -9.33 -60.55 -23.79
N LYS A 298 -8.24 -60.74 -24.55
CA LYS A 298 -8.35 -61.09 -25.97
C LYS A 298 -8.99 -62.47 -26.09
N ALA A 299 -9.95 -62.63 -26.99
CA ALA A 299 -10.55 -63.94 -27.23
C ALA A 299 -9.45 -64.94 -27.62
N ALA A 300 -9.43 -66.11 -26.96
CA ALA A 300 -8.58 -67.20 -27.41
C ALA A 300 -9.00 -67.53 -28.86
N GLY A 301 -8.04 -67.54 -29.78
CA GLY A 301 -8.27 -68.15 -31.09
C GLY A 301 -8.80 -69.59 -30.90
N PRO A 302 -9.52 -70.17 -31.87
CA PRO A 302 -10.00 -71.54 -31.75
C PRO A 302 -8.82 -72.45 -31.37
N HIS A 303 -8.85 -72.95 -30.15
CA HIS A 303 -7.79 -73.78 -29.59
C HIS A 303 -7.82 -75.12 -30.33
N ASP A 304 -6.75 -75.47 -31.03
CA ASP A 304 -6.45 -76.86 -31.35
C ASP A 304 -6.34 -77.60 -30.01
N GLN A 305 -7.25 -78.53 -29.78
CA GLN A 305 -7.36 -79.29 -28.54
C GLN A 305 -6.26 -80.35 -28.49
N ASN A 306 -5.02 -79.97 -28.24
CA ASN A 306 -4.05 -80.92 -27.71
C ASN A 306 -2.79 -80.25 -27.11
N GLN A 307 -2.80 -79.99 -25.81
CA GLN A 307 -1.72 -80.44 -24.91
C GLN A 307 -2.04 -80.18 -23.44
N ALA A 308 -1.68 -81.16 -22.63
CA ALA A 308 -2.18 -81.43 -21.29
C ALA A 308 -1.52 -80.58 -20.18
N ALA A 309 -2.34 -80.27 -19.18
CA ALA A 309 -2.07 -80.08 -17.75
C ALA A 309 -0.62 -79.81 -17.30
N ARG A 310 -0.38 -78.60 -16.80
CA ARG A 310 0.63 -78.32 -15.77
C ARG A 310 -0.07 -77.58 -14.61
N PRO A 311 0.06 -78.01 -13.35
CA PRO A 311 -0.65 -77.37 -12.24
C PRO A 311 0.06 -76.08 -11.81
N SER A 312 -0.70 -74.97 -11.75
CA SER A 312 -0.25 -73.69 -11.17
C SER A 312 -0.45 -73.69 -9.66
N ALA A 313 0.59 -73.30 -8.92
CA ALA A 313 0.61 -73.13 -7.45
C ALA A 313 -0.22 -71.90 -6.99
N PRO A 314 -0.58 -71.77 -5.69
CA PRO A 314 -1.69 -70.94 -5.25
C PRO A 314 -1.36 -69.45 -5.13
N ALA A 315 -2.41 -68.64 -5.27
CA ALA A 315 -2.43 -67.19 -5.15
C ALA A 315 -2.15 -66.72 -3.71
N ASN A 316 -1.26 -65.74 -3.56
CA ASN A 316 -1.12 -64.97 -2.33
C ASN A 316 -1.98 -63.70 -2.47
N ALA A 317 -3.06 -63.63 -1.70
CA ALA A 317 -3.88 -62.43 -1.56
C ALA A 317 -3.18 -61.45 -0.61
N SER A 318 -2.91 -60.23 -1.06
CA SER A 318 -2.63 -59.10 -0.16
C SER A 318 -3.70 -58.04 -0.37
N ALA A 319 -4.54 -57.88 0.65
CA ALA A 319 -5.49 -56.81 0.76
C ALA A 319 -4.75 -55.51 1.10
N ALA A 320 -4.87 -54.48 0.26
CA ALA A 320 -4.50 -53.11 0.61
C ALA A 320 -5.76 -52.38 1.08
N GLY A 321 -5.76 -51.96 2.35
CA GLY A 321 -6.85 -51.22 2.98
C GLY A 321 -7.00 -49.77 2.47
N PRO A 322 -8.06 -49.07 2.91
CA PRO A 322 -8.34 -47.71 2.46
C PRO A 322 -7.30 -46.69 2.96
N LEU A 323 -7.05 -45.68 2.12
CA LEU A 323 -6.17 -44.53 2.40
C LEU A 323 -6.55 -43.81 3.73
N PRO A 324 -5.57 -43.33 4.52
CA PRO A 324 -5.85 -42.56 5.73
C PRO A 324 -6.44 -41.19 5.40
N LYS A 325 -7.43 -40.78 6.19
CA LYS A 325 -8.02 -39.43 6.15
C LYS A 325 -6.95 -38.39 6.49
N ALA A 326 -6.87 -37.35 5.67
CA ALA A 326 -6.07 -36.16 5.96
C ALA A 326 -6.62 -35.45 7.21
N GLY A 327 -5.79 -35.38 8.24
CA GLY A 327 -5.97 -34.56 9.42
C GLY A 327 -4.63 -33.93 9.77
N ASP A 328 -4.60 -32.60 9.67
CA ASP A 328 -3.68 -31.60 10.20
C ASP A 328 -2.19 -31.92 10.37
N GLY A 329 -1.38 -31.14 9.63
CA GLY A 329 -0.05 -30.69 10.07
C GLY A 329 1.14 -31.54 9.65
N ALA A 330 1.70 -31.30 8.45
CA ALA A 330 3.14 -31.39 8.18
C ALA A 330 3.48 -30.81 6.79
N ALA A 331 4.65 -30.18 6.71
CA ALA A 331 5.24 -29.46 5.59
C ALA A 331 5.21 -30.17 4.21
N PRO A 332 5.24 -29.44 3.08
CA PRO A 332 5.26 -30.05 1.76
C PRO A 332 6.56 -30.83 1.54
N LEU A 333 6.44 -32.03 0.97
CA LEU A 333 7.57 -32.83 0.49
C LEU A 333 8.36 -32.01 -0.54
N ALA A 334 9.60 -31.67 -0.18
CA ALA A 334 10.59 -31.19 -1.13
C ALA A 334 10.90 -32.31 -2.14
N LEU A 335 10.63 -32.04 -3.43
CA LEU A 335 10.98 -32.91 -4.54
C LEU A 335 12.51 -32.90 -4.71
N ALA A 336 13.19 -33.97 -4.30
CA ALA A 336 14.61 -34.15 -4.56
C ALA A 336 14.83 -34.46 -6.06
N LEU A 337 15.34 -33.48 -6.80
CA LEU A 337 15.76 -33.63 -8.19
C LEU A 337 17.07 -34.44 -8.23
N ALA A 338 17.00 -35.71 -8.64
CA ALA A 338 18.19 -36.51 -8.91
C ALA A 338 18.76 -36.14 -10.29
N ALA A 339 19.78 -35.26 -10.30
CA ALA A 339 20.58 -34.97 -11.48
C ALA A 339 21.56 -36.13 -11.76
N LEU A 340 21.32 -36.88 -12.84
CA LEU A 340 22.25 -37.86 -13.39
C LEU A 340 23.39 -37.10 -14.09
N THR A 341 24.57 -37.00 -13.47
CA THR A 341 25.78 -36.48 -14.13
C THR A 341 26.67 -37.65 -14.55
N ALA A 342 26.83 -37.81 -15.85
CA ALA A 342 27.79 -38.72 -16.46
C ALA A 342 29.22 -38.19 -16.25
N LEU A 343 30.07 -39.04 -15.70
CA LEU A 343 31.50 -38.80 -15.55
C LEU A 343 32.20 -39.16 -16.87
N GLY A 344 32.80 -38.17 -17.53
CA GLY A 344 33.63 -38.33 -18.72
C GLY A 344 34.67 -37.24 -18.78
N ALA A 345 35.89 -37.57 -18.36
CA ALA A 345 37.02 -36.68 -18.18
C ALA A 345 37.51 -36.03 -19.49
N SER A 346 37.99 -34.77 -19.41
CA SER A 346 39.33 -34.38 -19.90
C SER A 346 39.70 -32.93 -19.56
N GLY A 347 40.77 -32.81 -18.78
CA GLY A 347 41.76 -31.74 -18.61
C GLY A 347 41.52 -30.30 -19.10
N ALA A 348 41.75 -29.34 -18.20
CA ALA A 348 42.94 -28.48 -18.25
C ALA A 348 43.02 -27.57 -17.01
N LEU A 349 44.19 -27.57 -16.37
CA LEU A 349 44.64 -26.59 -15.38
C LEU A 349 44.44 -25.15 -15.89
N VAL A 350 44.13 -24.20 -14.99
CA VAL A 350 45.00 -23.04 -14.68
C VAL A 350 44.51 -22.37 -13.38
N ALA A 351 45.43 -22.26 -12.43
CA ALA A 351 45.28 -21.55 -11.17
C ALA A 351 45.26 -20.03 -11.36
N ARG A 352 44.53 -19.28 -10.49
CA ARG A 352 44.96 -17.95 -10.01
C ARG A 352 44.22 -17.47 -8.76
N ARG A 353 44.98 -17.53 -7.65
CA ARG A 353 45.18 -16.56 -6.55
C ARG A 353 43.99 -15.78 -5.96
N LYS A 354 43.81 -16.02 -4.66
CA LYS A 354 43.27 -15.10 -3.65
C LYS A 354 44.06 -13.77 -3.59
N ALA A 355 43.32 -12.68 -3.43
CA ALA A 355 43.67 -11.44 -2.71
C ALA A 355 42.31 -10.78 -2.39
N LYS A 356 42.03 -10.22 -1.22
CA LYS A 356 42.72 -10.03 0.05
C LYS A 356 41.64 -9.84 1.11
#